data_AF-A0A7C8DYN4-F1
#
_entry.id   AF-A0A7C8DYN4-F1
#
_cell.length_a   1.000
_cell.length_b   1.000
_cell.length_c   1.000
_cell.angle_alpha   90.00
_cell.angle_beta   90.00
_cell.angle_gamma   90.00
#
_symmetry.space_group_name_H-M   'P 1'
#
loop_
_entity.id
_entity.type
_entity.pdbx_description
1 polymer ?
#
loop_
_entity_poly.entity_id
_entity_poly.type
_entity_poly.pdbx_seq_one_letter_code
_entity_poly.pdbx_strand_id
1 'polypeptide(L)'
;MKKWLLSFVLISFFVGVVSADEASVADGLSKVIPSVTKDQVSKTPIDGLYQVIVGARVVYVSDDGRYIIQGEMVDLVNRENMTEEALKLARKSELAKVDEKKMIIFPAKEQKHTITIFSDIDCGYCRKLHAKIDSYTDAGMTVRYLFFPRSGRNTESYFKAISVWCAKDRKQALTDAKLNNKVVN
;
A
#
# COMPACT_ATOMS: atom_id res chain seq x y z
N MET A 1 39.33 72.32 -9.16
CA MET A 1 39.68 70.89 -9.09
C MET A 1 38.68 70.19 -8.14
N LYS A 2 37.61 69.60 -8.66
CA LYS A 2 36.62 68.84 -7.86
C LYS A 2 36.59 67.40 -8.37
N LYS A 3 37.00 66.44 -7.54
CA LYS A 3 36.92 65.01 -7.81
C LYS A 3 35.51 64.54 -7.45
N TRP A 4 34.78 63.97 -8.41
CA TRP A 4 33.48 63.34 -8.19
C TRP A 4 33.70 61.82 -8.20
N LEU A 5 33.54 61.18 -7.05
CA LEU A 5 33.60 59.73 -6.88
C LEU A 5 32.17 59.19 -7.07
N LEU A 6 31.95 58.48 -8.17
CA LEU A 6 30.75 57.69 -8.44
C LEU A 6 30.87 56.33 -7.74
N SER A 7 30.12 56.11 -6.66
CA SER A 7 29.95 54.78 -6.06
C SER A 7 28.86 54.02 -6.82
N PHE A 8 29.26 52.91 -7.44
CA PHE A 8 28.38 51.94 -8.09
C PHE A 8 27.83 51.00 -7.02
N VAL A 9 26.53 51.06 -6.71
CA VAL A 9 25.85 50.12 -5.81
C VAL A 9 25.37 48.93 -6.63
N LEU A 10 26.04 47.78 -6.47
CA LEU A 10 25.64 46.51 -7.06
C LEU A 10 24.53 45.89 -6.19
N ILE A 11 23.27 45.98 -6.64
CA ILE A 11 22.14 45.30 -5.99
C ILE A 11 22.15 43.84 -6.46
N SER A 12 22.63 42.95 -5.61
CA SER A 12 22.58 41.50 -5.84
C SER A 12 21.16 40.99 -5.54
N PHE A 13 20.39 40.66 -6.58
CA PHE A 13 19.11 39.95 -6.45
C PHE A 13 19.39 38.50 -6.04
N PHE A 14 19.29 38.21 -4.74
CA PHE A 14 19.21 36.83 -4.26
C PHE A 14 17.80 36.30 -4.61
N VAL A 15 17.69 35.56 -5.71
CA VAL A 15 16.51 34.76 -6.01
C VAL A 15 16.58 33.53 -5.12
N GLY A 16 15.91 33.59 -3.96
CA GLY A 16 15.72 32.42 -3.13
C GLY A 16 14.85 31.41 -3.88
N VAL A 17 15.42 30.25 -4.21
CA VAL A 17 14.65 29.10 -4.69
C VAL A 17 13.81 28.63 -3.51
N VAL A 18 12.55 29.03 -3.47
CA VAL A 18 11.56 28.53 -2.51
C VAL A 18 11.26 27.09 -2.90
N SER A 19 12.02 26.15 -2.34
CA SER A 19 11.64 24.74 -2.38
C SER A 19 10.44 24.61 -1.44
N ALA A 20 9.25 24.36 -1.99
CA ALA A 20 8.06 24.13 -1.20
C ALA A 20 8.33 22.99 -0.21
N ASP A 21 8.23 23.29 1.09
CA ASP A 21 8.41 22.31 2.14
C ASP A 21 7.29 21.27 2.04
N GLU A 22 7.61 19.99 2.22
CA GLU A 22 6.61 18.91 2.15
C GLU A 22 5.45 19.17 3.12
N ALA A 23 5.73 19.86 4.24
CA ALA A 23 4.71 20.29 5.19
C ALA A 23 3.79 21.40 4.64
N SER A 24 4.29 22.34 3.82
CA SER A 24 3.44 23.37 3.20
C SER A 24 2.54 22.79 2.12
N VAL A 25 3.04 21.81 1.37
CA VAL A 25 2.26 21.08 0.36
C VAL A 25 1.18 20.23 1.04
N ALA A 26 1.52 19.53 2.13
CA ALA A 26 0.55 18.79 2.95
C ALA A 26 -0.52 19.71 3.56
N ASP A 27 -0.16 20.90 4.05
CA ASP A 27 -1.13 21.87 4.58
C ASP A 27 -2.09 22.40 3.50
N GLY A 28 -1.55 22.70 2.31
CA GLY A 28 -2.36 23.09 1.14
C GLY A 28 -3.31 21.98 0.71
N LEU A 29 -2.82 20.75 0.65
CA LEU A 29 -3.59 19.57 0.27
C LEU A 29 -4.69 19.21 1.27
N SER A 30 -4.44 19.36 2.58
CA SER A 30 -5.42 19.03 3.61
C SER A 30 -6.71 19.86 3.53
N LYS A 31 -6.64 21.04 2.89
CA LYS A 31 -7.80 21.94 2.63
C LYS A 31 -8.70 21.44 1.50
N VAL A 32 -8.16 20.64 0.59
CA VAL A 32 -8.86 20.14 -0.62
C VAL A 32 -9.18 18.66 -0.52
N ILE A 33 -8.28 17.88 0.09
CA ILE A 33 -8.42 16.44 0.33
C ILE A 33 -8.39 16.23 1.85
N PRO A 34 -9.57 16.14 2.50
CA PRO A 34 -9.65 15.82 3.92
C PRO A 34 -8.90 14.52 4.18
N SER A 35 -8.14 14.48 5.28
CA SER A 35 -7.38 13.30 5.78
C SER A 35 -6.00 13.04 5.17
N VAL A 36 -5.44 13.92 4.32
CA VAL A 36 -4.03 13.82 3.92
C VAL A 36 -3.12 14.28 5.05
N THR A 37 -2.19 13.42 5.49
CA THR A 37 -1.14 13.76 6.45
C THR A 37 0.21 13.90 5.76
N LYS A 38 1.19 14.51 6.45
CA LYS A 38 2.55 14.68 5.94
C LYS A 38 3.19 13.34 5.51
N ASP A 39 2.92 12.26 6.25
CA ASP A 39 3.47 10.92 5.98
C ASP A 39 2.98 10.31 4.65
N GLN A 40 1.94 10.89 4.05
CA GLN A 40 1.37 10.45 2.78
C GLN A 40 1.89 11.25 1.59
N VAL A 41 2.70 12.29 1.81
CA VAL A 41 3.24 13.18 0.78
C VAL A 41 4.72 12.86 0.58
N SER A 42 5.15 12.75 -0.68
CA SER A 42 6.56 12.51 -1.02
C SER A 42 6.92 13.27 -2.29
N LYS A 43 8.14 13.78 -2.37
CA LYS A 43 8.65 14.42 -3.59
C LYS A 43 8.75 13.42 -4.74
N THR A 44 8.49 13.90 -5.96
CA THR A 44 8.82 13.16 -7.18
C THR A 44 10.11 13.70 -7.80
N PRO A 45 10.71 13.01 -8.77
CA PRO A 45 11.82 13.54 -9.57
C PRO A 45 11.43 14.71 -10.49
N ILE A 46 10.13 15.02 -10.63
CA ILE A 46 9.63 16.13 -11.44
C ILE A 46 9.43 17.33 -10.51
N ASP A 47 10.16 18.41 -10.78
CA ASP A 47 10.05 19.66 -10.02
C ASP A 47 8.60 20.19 -10.03
N GLY A 48 8.13 20.60 -8.86
CA GLY A 48 6.76 21.10 -8.69
C GLY A 48 5.68 20.02 -8.64
N LEU A 49 6.04 18.73 -8.65
CA LEU A 49 5.09 17.63 -8.58
C LEU A 49 5.36 16.72 -7.38
N TYR A 50 4.33 16.46 -6.60
CA TYR A 50 4.36 15.64 -5.39
C TYR A 50 3.51 14.40 -5.58
N GLN A 51 3.97 13.29 -5.02
CA GLN A 51 3.22 12.07 -4.90
C GLN A 51 2.44 12.08 -3.58
N VAL A 52 1.16 11.73 -3.64
CA VAL A 52 0.29 11.70 -2.46
C VAL A 52 -0.47 10.38 -2.40
N ILE A 53 -0.41 9.71 -1.25
CA ILE A 53 -1.11 8.45 -1.00
C ILE A 53 -2.44 8.74 -0.30
N VAL A 54 -3.56 8.47 -0.98
CA VAL A 54 -4.90 8.65 -0.42
C VAL A 54 -5.62 7.31 -0.39
N GLY A 55 -5.78 6.75 0.81
CA GLY A 55 -6.32 5.40 0.99
C GLY A 55 -5.47 4.36 0.28
N ALA A 56 -6.03 3.70 -0.74
CA ALA A 56 -5.35 2.68 -1.55
C ALA A 56 -4.92 3.18 -2.93
N ARG A 57 -4.81 4.51 -3.12
CA ARG A 57 -4.46 5.14 -4.40
C ARG A 57 -3.26 6.07 -4.23
N VAL A 58 -2.49 6.18 -5.29
CA VAL A 58 -1.47 7.22 -5.46
C VAL A 58 -2.02 8.23 -6.45
N VAL A 59 -1.88 9.51 -6.12
CA VAL A 59 -2.17 10.62 -7.02
C VAL A 59 -0.98 11.56 -7.05
N TYR A 60 -0.85 12.34 -8.10
CA TYR A 60 0.17 13.37 -8.21
C TYR A 60 -0.46 14.74 -8.13
N VAL A 61 0.18 15.65 -7.40
CA VAL A 61 -0.36 16.97 -7.09
C VAL A 61 0.71 18.02 -7.39
N SER A 62 0.31 19.11 -8.03
CA SER A 62 1.18 20.29 -8.15
C SER A 62 1.56 20.84 -6.77
N ASP A 63 2.71 21.49 -6.68
CA ASP A 63 3.24 22.14 -5.48
C ASP A 63 2.30 23.22 -4.90
N ASP A 64 1.55 23.89 -5.77
CA ASP A 64 0.49 24.85 -5.41
C ASP A 64 -0.84 24.19 -4.97
N GLY A 65 -0.93 22.85 -5.02
CA GLY A 65 -2.10 22.07 -4.63
C GLY A 65 -3.31 22.18 -5.55
N ARG A 66 -3.20 22.86 -6.70
CA ARG A 66 -4.34 23.18 -7.57
C ARG A 66 -4.73 22.09 -8.55
N TYR A 67 -3.80 21.22 -8.92
CA TYR A 67 -4.00 20.21 -9.94
C TYR A 67 -3.75 18.81 -9.40
N ILE A 68 -4.58 17.86 -9.81
CA ILE A 68 -4.41 16.43 -9.55
C ILE A 68 -4.23 15.70 -10.87
N ILE A 69 -3.21 14.85 -10.93
CA ILE A 69 -2.97 13.92 -12.03
C ILE A 69 -3.18 12.50 -11.50
N GLN A 70 -3.97 11.73 -12.24
CA GLN A 70 -4.23 10.32 -11.96
C GLN A 70 -3.53 9.48 -13.03
N GLY A 71 -2.82 8.43 -12.61
CA GLY A 71 -2.08 7.56 -13.50
C GLY A 71 -0.83 7.01 -12.84
N GLU A 72 0.09 6.54 -13.66
CA GLU A 72 1.37 5.99 -13.22
C GLU A 72 2.53 6.90 -13.60
N MET A 73 3.52 7.00 -12.73
CA MET A 73 4.82 7.61 -12.99
C MET A 73 5.82 6.48 -13.23
N VAL A 74 6.26 6.36 -14.48
CA VAL A 74 7.28 5.38 -14.88
C VAL A 74 8.57 6.11 -15.22
N ASP A 75 9.62 5.80 -14.49
CA ASP A 75 10.97 6.18 -14.85
C ASP A 75 11.40 5.36 -16.06
N LEU A 76 11.56 6.01 -17.21
CA LEU A 76 11.93 5.35 -18.46
C LEU A 76 13.42 5.00 -18.55
N VAL A 77 14.26 5.65 -17.74
CA VAL A 77 15.70 5.39 -17.67
C VAL A 77 15.92 4.09 -16.88
N ASN A 78 15.33 4.00 -15.69
CA ASN A 78 15.44 2.82 -14.83
C ASN A 78 14.40 1.74 -15.13
N ARG A 79 13.40 2.04 -15.97
CA ARG A 79 12.24 1.17 -16.30
C ARG A 79 11.44 0.78 -15.06
N GLU A 80 11.27 1.71 -14.14
CA GLU A 80 10.65 1.49 -12.84
C GLU A 80 9.32 2.25 -12.74
N ASN A 81 8.26 1.55 -12.33
CA ASN A 81 6.99 2.18 -12.03
C ASN A 81 7.02 2.66 -10.57
N MET A 82 7.28 3.95 -10.39
CA MET A 82 7.40 4.59 -9.09
C MET A 82 6.08 4.56 -8.30
N THR A 83 4.96 4.61 -9.02
CA THR A 83 3.61 4.50 -8.41
C THR A 83 3.40 3.13 -7.77
N GLU A 84 3.77 2.06 -8.48
CA GLU A 84 3.64 0.70 -7.93
C GLU A 84 4.60 0.44 -6.77
N GLU A 85 5.81 1.00 -6.80
CA GLU A 85 6.73 0.89 -5.66
C GLU A 85 6.20 1.64 -4.43
N ALA A 86 5.62 2.83 -4.61
CA ALA A 86 4.94 3.53 -3.53
C ALA A 86 3.76 2.72 -2.95
N LEU A 87 2.91 2.16 -3.81
CA LEU A 87 1.79 1.31 -3.40
C LEU A 87 2.26 0.04 -2.70
N LYS A 88 3.34 -0.59 -3.17
CA LYS A 88 3.95 -1.77 -2.56
C LYS A 88 4.44 -1.48 -1.14
N LEU A 89 5.12 -0.35 -0.93
CA LEU A 89 5.56 0.07 0.39
C LEU A 89 4.38 0.38 1.32
N ALA A 90 3.35 1.06 0.81
CA ALA A 90 2.13 1.33 1.56
C ALA A 90 1.41 0.03 1.97
N ARG A 91 1.19 -0.90 1.03
CA ARG A 91 0.61 -2.23 1.30
C ARG A 91 1.41 -3.00 2.34
N LYS A 92 2.75 -2.97 2.27
CA LYS A 92 3.63 -3.62 3.24
C LYS A 92 3.49 -3.00 4.64
N SER A 93 3.42 -1.68 4.72
CA SER A 93 3.24 -0.95 5.99
C SER A 93 1.90 -1.28 6.65
N GLU A 94 0.80 -1.26 5.88
CA GLU A 94 -0.51 -1.62 6.41
C GLU A 94 -0.60 -3.10 6.81
N LEU A 95 -0.02 -4.00 6.02
CA LEU A 95 0.00 -5.42 6.36
C LEU A 95 0.78 -5.69 7.66
N ALA A 96 1.85 -4.93 7.93
CA ALA A 96 2.63 -5.06 9.16
C ALA A 96 1.85 -4.66 10.42
N LYS A 97 0.76 -3.89 10.29
CA LYS A 97 -0.14 -3.51 11.40
C LYS A 97 -1.14 -4.62 11.76
N VAL A 98 -1.28 -5.65 10.92
CA VAL A 98 -2.22 -6.74 11.16
C VAL A 98 -1.62 -7.75 12.14
N ASP A 99 -2.28 -7.93 13.29
CA ASP A 99 -1.89 -8.94 14.29
C ASP A 99 -1.93 -10.36 13.69
N GLU A 100 -0.79 -11.05 13.71
CA GLU A 100 -0.65 -12.40 13.19
C GLU A 100 -1.58 -13.40 13.88
N LYS A 101 -1.96 -13.18 15.15
CA LYS A 101 -2.93 -14.03 15.87
C LYS A 101 -4.31 -14.02 15.25
N LYS A 102 -4.60 -13.01 14.43
CA LYS A 102 -5.84 -12.94 13.67
C LYS A 102 -5.76 -13.75 12.39
N MET A 103 -4.58 -14.09 11.87
CA MET A 103 -4.42 -14.83 10.62
C MET A 103 -4.61 -16.34 10.82
N ILE A 104 -4.87 -17.07 9.72
CA ILE A 104 -4.81 -18.54 9.69
C ILE A 104 -3.46 -18.94 9.09
N ILE A 105 -2.57 -19.50 9.91
CA ILE A 105 -1.16 -19.71 9.56
C ILE A 105 -0.88 -21.19 9.34
N PHE A 106 -0.35 -21.52 8.17
CA PHE A 106 0.21 -22.82 7.82
C PHE A 106 1.74 -22.67 7.79
N PRO A 107 2.46 -23.11 8.85
CA PRO A 107 3.89 -22.90 8.95
C PRO A 107 4.66 -23.75 7.94
N ALA A 108 5.76 -23.21 7.42
CA ALA A 108 6.76 -23.97 6.69
C ALA A 108 7.39 -25.05 7.58
N LYS A 109 7.84 -26.16 6.99
CA LYS A 109 8.68 -27.13 7.69
C LYS A 109 10.06 -26.55 8.00
N GLU A 110 10.65 -25.86 7.02
CA GLU A 110 11.89 -25.08 7.15
C GLU A 110 11.67 -23.68 6.57
N GLN A 111 11.52 -22.67 7.42
CA GLN A 111 11.08 -21.35 6.96
C GLN A 111 12.16 -20.62 6.13
N LYS A 112 11.83 -20.33 4.87
CA LYS A 112 12.60 -19.50 3.93
C LYS A 112 11.87 -18.23 3.54
N HIS A 113 10.54 -18.32 3.40
CA HIS A 113 9.69 -17.21 2.97
C HIS A 113 8.40 -17.16 3.77
N THR A 114 7.79 -15.99 3.81
CA THR A 114 6.45 -15.79 4.35
C THR A 114 5.58 -15.14 3.29
N ILE A 115 4.43 -15.73 3.00
CA ILE A 115 3.43 -15.17 2.10
C ILE A 115 2.12 -14.91 2.84
N THR A 116 1.49 -13.77 2.58
CA THR A 116 0.12 -13.50 3.02
C THR A 116 -0.83 -13.58 1.85
N ILE A 117 -1.85 -14.40 1.95
CA ILE A 117 -2.85 -14.63 0.91
C ILE A 117 -4.19 -14.08 1.38
N PHE A 118 -4.70 -13.11 0.64
CA PHE A 118 -6.11 -12.70 0.72
C PHE A 118 -6.94 -13.71 -0.07
N SER A 119 -7.78 -14.47 0.63
CA SER A 119 -8.47 -15.63 0.09
C SER A 119 -9.97 -15.53 0.24
N ASP A 120 -10.68 -16.13 -0.71
CA ASP A 120 -12.12 -16.37 -0.67
C ASP A 120 -12.36 -17.89 -0.65
N ILE A 121 -13.31 -18.36 0.14
CA ILE A 121 -13.64 -19.80 0.24
C ILE A 121 -14.28 -20.30 -1.06
N ASP A 122 -15.10 -19.46 -1.70
CA ASP A 122 -15.85 -19.82 -2.92
C ASP A 122 -15.03 -19.57 -4.21
N CYS A 123 -13.76 -19.15 -4.07
CA CYS A 123 -12.84 -18.92 -5.19
C CYS A 123 -12.13 -20.22 -5.60
N GLY A 124 -12.38 -20.69 -6.84
CA GLY A 124 -11.79 -21.91 -7.38
C GLY A 124 -10.26 -21.95 -7.32
N TYR A 125 -9.56 -20.87 -7.70
CA TYR A 125 -8.10 -20.80 -7.59
C TYR A 125 -7.60 -20.77 -6.15
N CYS A 126 -8.36 -20.16 -5.24
CA CYS A 126 -8.03 -20.10 -3.82
C CYS A 126 -8.18 -21.47 -3.14
N ARG A 127 -9.11 -22.31 -3.64
CA ARG A 127 -9.25 -23.72 -3.27
C ARG A 127 -8.12 -24.56 -3.87
N LYS A 128 -7.78 -24.36 -5.14
CA LYS A 128 -6.65 -25.03 -5.82
C LYS A 128 -5.32 -24.78 -5.11
N LEU A 129 -5.06 -23.54 -4.69
CA LEU A 129 -3.87 -23.19 -3.92
C LEU A 129 -3.87 -23.94 -2.59
N HIS A 130 -4.99 -23.96 -1.87
CA HIS A 130 -5.10 -24.64 -0.58
C HIS A 130 -4.97 -26.16 -0.69
N ALA A 131 -5.44 -26.76 -1.78
CA ALA A 131 -5.24 -28.18 -2.07
C ALA A 131 -3.75 -28.56 -2.26
N LYS A 132 -2.87 -27.57 -2.43
CA LYS A 132 -1.43 -27.73 -2.53
C LYS A 132 -0.68 -27.09 -1.36
N ILE A 133 -1.36 -26.81 -0.25
CA ILE A 133 -0.77 -26.10 0.89
C ILE A 133 0.53 -26.77 1.39
N ASP A 134 0.56 -28.10 1.43
CA ASP A 134 1.75 -28.86 1.84
C ASP A 134 2.92 -28.68 0.89
N SER A 135 2.67 -28.56 -0.42
CA SER A 135 3.74 -28.28 -1.39
C SER A 135 4.42 -26.93 -1.15
N TYR A 136 3.68 -25.94 -0.64
CA TYR A 136 4.25 -24.63 -0.28
C TYR A 136 5.03 -24.70 1.04
N THR A 137 4.47 -25.35 2.07
CA THR A 137 5.14 -25.46 3.38
C THR A 137 6.39 -26.33 3.31
N ASP A 138 6.40 -27.35 2.45
CA ASP A 138 7.57 -28.19 2.13
C ASP A 138 8.65 -27.42 1.36
N ALA A 139 8.25 -26.49 0.50
CA ALA A 139 9.18 -25.59 -0.20
C ALA A 139 9.75 -24.48 0.71
N GLY A 140 9.36 -24.44 1.98
CA GLY A 140 9.83 -23.48 2.96
C GLY A 140 9.03 -22.18 3.04
N MET A 141 7.78 -22.18 2.57
CA MET A 141 6.90 -21.01 2.59
C MET A 141 5.88 -21.11 3.73
N THR A 142 5.96 -20.19 4.70
CA THR A 142 4.90 -20.02 5.70
C THR A 142 3.76 -19.25 5.04
N VAL A 143 2.58 -19.87 5.01
CA VAL A 143 1.39 -19.31 4.35
C VAL A 143 0.43 -18.75 5.40
N ARG A 144 0.15 -17.45 5.33
CA ARG A 144 -0.77 -16.74 6.22
C ARG A 144 -2.01 -16.33 5.45
N TYR A 145 -3.19 -16.76 5.86
CA TYR A 145 -4.45 -16.36 5.21
C TYR A 145 -5.14 -15.20 5.93
N LEU A 146 -5.68 -14.28 5.11
CA LEU A 146 -6.70 -13.29 5.45
C LEU A 146 -7.91 -13.49 4.54
N PHE A 147 -9.13 -13.30 5.05
CA PHE A 147 -10.31 -13.44 4.20
C PHE A 147 -10.62 -12.18 3.40
N PHE A 148 -10.91 -12.39 2.12
CA PHE A 148 -11.37 -11.37 1.19
C PHE A 148 -12.53 -11.94 0.35
N PRO A 149 -13.76 -12.00 0.90
CA PRO A 149 -14.94 -12.48 0.16
C PRO A 149 -15.22 -11.56 -1.04
N ARG A 150 -15.06 -12.07 -2.26
CA ARG A 150 -15.18 -11.24 -3.48
C ARG A 150 -16.61 -10.76 -3.72
N SER A 151 -17.59 -11.50 -3.21
CA SER A 151 -19.01 -11.13 -3.22
C SER A 151 -19.34 -10.04 -2.19
N GLY A 152 -18.40 -9.62 -1.34
CA GLY A 152 -18.60 -8.56 -0.36
C GLY A 152 -19.23 -9.03 0.96
N ARG A 153 -19.46 -8.08 1.87
CA ARG A 153 -20.01 -8.33 3.21
C ARG A 153 -21.46 -8.82 3.15
N ASN A 154 -21.89 -9.55 4.17
CA ASN A 154 -23.26 -10.09 4.29
C ASN A 154 -23.69 -11.04 3.17
N THR A 155 -22.73 -11.68 2.51
CA THR A 155 -22.98 -12.73 1.50
C THR A 155 -22.64 -14.11 2.05
N GLU A 156 -23.01 -15.17 1.34
CA GLU A 156 -22.74 -16.54 1.75
C GLU A 156 -21.23 -16.77 1.99
N SER A 157 -20.36 -16.39 1.05
CA SER A 157 -18.89 -16.48 1.21
C SER A 157 -18.39 -15.74 2.45
N TYR A 158 -18.97 -14.58 2.76
CA TYR A 158 -18.64 -13.81 3.95
C TYR A 158 -19.00 -14.54 5.25
N PHE A 159 -20.18 -15.15 5.33
CA PHE A 159 -20.57 -15.91 6.53
C PHE A 159 -19.75 -17.20 6.68
N LYS A 160 -19.43 -17.90 5.58
CA LYS A 160 -18.49 -19.03 5.61
C LYS A 160 -17.12 -18.62 6.15
N ALA A 161 -16.63 -17.45 5.72
CA ALA A 161 -15.38 -16.89 6.20
C ALA A 161 -15.44 -16.61 7.72
N ILE A 162 -16.52 -16.03 8.23
CA ILE A 162 -16.72 -15.83 9.67
C ILE A 162 -16.70 -17.16 10.42
N SER A 163 -17.47 -18.15 9.96
CA SER A 163 -17.53 -19.49 10.56
C SER A 163 -16.14 -20.10 10.72
N VAL A 164 -15.32 -20.05 9.66
CA VAL A 164 -13.93 -20.54 9.72
C VAL A 164 -13.06 -19.70 10.67
N TRP A 165 -13.22 -18.38 10.68
CA TRP A 165 -12.41 -17.47 11.51
C TRP A 165 -12.71 -17.60 13.00
N CYS A 166 -13.96 -17.90 13.35
CA CYS A 166 -14.41 -18.09 14.72
C CYS A 166 -14.24 -19.52 15.24
N ALA A 167 -13.89 -20.47 14.37
CA ALA A 167 -13.68 -21.86 14.75
C ALA A 167 -12.52 -22.03 15.75
N LYS A 168 -12.66 -23.02 16.65
CA LYS A 168 -11.60 -23.40 17.60
C LYS A 168 -10.31 -23.82 16.90
N ASP A 169 -10.43 -24.59 15.82
CA ASP A 169 -9.30 -24.92 14.92
C ASP A 169 -9.56 -24.30 13.54
N ARG A 170 -9.02 -23.09 13.35
CA ARG A 170 -9.16 -22.34 12.09
C ARG A 170 -8.48 -23.04 10.91
N LYS A 171 -7.40 -23.79 11.13
CA LYS A 171 -6.67 -24.47 10.04
C LYS A 171 -7.51 -25.61 9.50
N GLN A 172 -8.04 -26.45 10.39
CA GLN A 172 -8.92 -27.54 10.02
C GLN A 172 -10.21 -27.02 9.39
N ALA A 173 -10.84 -26.00 9.99
CA ALA A 173 -12.06 -25.39 9.45
C ALA A 173 -11.85 -24.80 8.04
N LEU A 174 -10.71 -24.17 7.77
CA LEU A 174 -10.40 -23.66 6.43
C LEU A 174 -10.23 -24.79 5.41
N THR A 175 -9.52 -25.86 5.79
CA THR A 175 -9.34 -27.03 4.94
C THR A 175 -10.68 -27.68 4.61
N ASP A 176 -11.55 -27.85 5.60
CA ASP A 176 -12.89 -28.41 5.42
C ASP A 176 -13.76 -27.54 4.52
N ALA A 177 -13.74 -26.22 4.72
CA ALA A 177 -14.53 -25.30 3.90
C ALA A 177 -14.06 -25.30 2.44
N LYS A 178 -12.74 -25.28 2.21
CA LYS A 178 -12.16 -25.19 0.86
C LYS A 178 -12.11 -26.52 0.10
N LEU A 179 -11.93 -27.65 0.78
CA LEU A 179 -11.73 -28.94 0.11
C LEU A 179 -12.96 -29.84 0.20
N ASN A 180 -13.70 -29.76 1.31
CA ASN A 180 -14.78 -30.71 1.62
C ASN A 180 -16.18 -30.07 1.54
N ASN A 181 -16.28 -28.77 1.19
CA ASN A 181 -17.52 -27.98 1.23
C ASN A 181 -18.23 -28.03 2.60
N LYS A 182 -17.47 -28.25 3.67
CA LYS A 182 -18.00 -28.39 5.02
C LYS A 182 -17.70 -27.12 5.80
N VAL A 183 -18.75 -26.40 6.19
CA VAL A 183 -18.65 -25.18 6.99
C VAL A 183 -19.23 -25.49 8.36
N VAL A 184 -18.42 -25.36 9.39
CA VAL A 184 -18.82 -25.61 10.78
C VAL A 184 -19.50 -24.35 11.29
N ASN A 185 -20.73 -24.47 11.81
CA ASN A 185 -21.44 -23.38 12.48
C ASN A 185 -21.08 -23.34 13.97
#